data_AF-A0A3P7DZM9-F1
#
_entry.id   AF-A0A3P7DZM9-F1
#
_cell.length_a   1.000
_cell.length_b   1.000
_cell.length_c   1.000
_cell.angle_alpha   90.00
_cell.angle_beta   90.00
_cell.angle_gamma   90.00
#
_symmetry.space_group_name_H-M   'P 1'
#
loop_
_entity.id
_entity.type
_entity.pdbx_description
1 polymer ?
#
loop_
_entity_poly.entity_id
_entity_poly.type
_entity_poly.pdbx_seq_one_letter_code
_entity_poly.pdbx_strand_id
1 'polypeptide(L)'
;MFVEKVYQQPKLLPCHHTFCLPCLDNCVDLVHRVLKCPECRAEHPVPYEGVKNFQSNYTLTGFLDIHLQATDDNAAQLEAYIQ
;
A
#
# COMPACT_ATOMS: atom_id res chain seq x y z
N MET A 1 -1.92 1.99 -16.73
CA MET A 1 -1.32 0.68 -16.33
C MET A 1 -0.26 0.74 -15.21
N PHE A 2 0.30 1.89 -14.83
CA PHE A 2 1.32 1.92 -13.74
C PHE A 2 0.75 2.02 -12.32
N VAL A 3 -0.45 2.58 -12.15
CA VAL A 3 -1.00 2.86 -10.80
C VAL A 3 -1.54 1.61 -10.09
N GLU A 4 -2.07 0.62 -10.83
CA GLU A 4 -2.66 -0.60 -10.27
C GLU A 4 -1.69 -1.51 -9.51
N LYS A 5 -0.37 -1.33 -9.70
CA LYS A 5 0.64 -2.20 -9.10
C LYS A 5 1.27 -1.63 -7.83
N VAL A 6 1.20 -0.32 -7.61
CA VAL A 6 2.05 0.33 -6.58
C VAL A 6 1.56 0.04 -5.15
N TYR A 7 0.27 -0.19 -4.97
CA TYR A 7 -0.33 -0.44 -3.66
C TYR A 7 -1.17 -1.72 -3.64
N GLN A 8 -0.63 -2.81 -4.18
CA GLN A 8 -1.23 -4.13 -3.97
C GLN A 8 -1.18 -4.44 -2.47
N GLN A 9 -2.35 -4.31 -1.83
CA GLN A 9 -2.60 -4.59 -0.41
C GLN A 9 -1.77 -3.71 0.53
N PRO A 10 -2.14 -2.43 0.73
CA PRO A 10 -1.43 -1.54 1.65
C PRO A 10 -1.54 -2.06 3.09
N LYS A 11 -0.40 -2.26 3.73
CA LYS A 11 -0.26 -2.78 5.09
C LYS A 11 0.20 -1.68 6.04
N LEU A 12 -0.54 -1.51 7.12
CA LEU A 12 -0.30 -0.56 8.18
C LEU A 12 0.57 -1.20 9.26
N LEU A 13 1.72 -0.58 9.51
CA LEU A 13 2.60 -0.94 10.62
C LEU A 13 2.09 -0.33 11.94
N PRO A 14 2.49 -0.87 13.11
CA PRO A 14 2.17 -0.28 14.42
C PRO A 14 2.64 1.17 14.60
N CYS A 15 3.65 1.62 13.83
CA CYS A 15 4.07 3.03 13.78
C CYS A 15 3.20 3.92 12.89
N HIS A 16 2.08 3.42 12.37
CA HIS A 16 1.13 4.11 11.48
C HIS A 16 1.64 4.45 10.07
N HIS A 17 2.83 3.98 9.68
CA HIS A 17 3.28 4.05 8.29
C HIS A 17 2.70 2.89 7.47
N THR A 18 2.40 3.16 6.20
CA THR A 18 1.76 2.21 5.29
C THR A 18 2.68 1.88 4.13
N PHE A 19 2.82 0.60 3.80
CA PHE A 19 3.61 0.12 2.67
C PHE A 19 2.88 -0.97 1.89
N CYS A 20 3.26 -1.19 0.64
CA CYS A 20 2.74 -2.30 -0.14
C CYS A 20 3.18 -3.64 0.48
N LEU A 21 2.38 -4.71 0.33
CA LEU A 21 2.75 -6.03 0.85
C LEU A 21 4.13 -6.51 0.35
N PRO A 22 4.44 -6.46 -0.97
CA PRO A 22 5.77 -6.82 -1.48
C PRO A 22 6.90 -5.98 -0.89
N CYS A 23 6.62 -4.71 -0.56
CA CYS A 23 7.58 -3.80 0.03
C CYS A 23 7.95 -4.27 1.45
N LEU A 24 6.96 -4.68 2.24
CA LEU A 24 7.18 -5.22 3.57
C LEU A 24 7.89 -6.58 3.54
N ASP A 25 7.57 -7.44 2.57
CA ASP A 25 8.27 -8.72 2.37
C ASP A 25 9.77 -8.53 2.12
N ASN A 26 10.17 -7.41 1.49
CA ASN A 26 11.58 -7.09 1.28
C ASN A 26 12.26 -6.42 2.49
N CYS A 27 11.49 -5.92 3.47
CA CYS A 27 12.01 -5.22 4.65
C CYS A 27 12.07 -6.10 5.90
N VAL A 28 11.60 -7.35 5.82
CA VAL A 28 11.55 -8.24 6.98
C VAL A 28 12.91 -8.90 7.25
N ASP A 29 13.34 -8.86 8.50
CA ASP A 29 14.40 -9.71 9.01
C ASP A 29 13.79 -11.06 9.42
N LEU A 30 13.98 -12.07 8.56
CA LEU A 30 13.46 -13.42 8.80
C LEU A 30 14.16 -14.14 9.97
N VAL A 31 15.39 -13.76 10.30
CA VAL A 31 16.17 -14.37 11.38
C VAL A 31 15.60 -13.92 12.73
N HIS A 32 15.37 -12.62 12.88
CA HIS A 32 14.87 -12.04 14.12
C HIS A 32 13.33 -11.93 14.16
N ARG A 33 12.63 -12.21 13.05
CA ARG A 33 11.18 -12.00 12.89
C ARG A 33 10.77 -10.56 13.25
N VAL A 34 11.57 -9.61 12.81
CA VAL A 34 11.35 -8.17 13.03
C VAL A 34 11.28 -7.48 11.68
N LEU A 35 10.38 -6.50 11.58
CA LEU A 35 10.31 -5.59 10.46
C LEU A 35 10.70 -4.20 10.93
N LYS A 36 11.68 -3.61 10.26
CA LYS A 36 12.10 -2.23 10.51
C LYS A 36 11.40 -1.29 9.55
N CYS A 37 10.66 -0.33 10.08
CA CYS A 37 9.95 0.66 9.27
C CYS A 37 10.93 1.48 8.41
N PRO A 38 10.77 1.53 7.07
CA PRO A 38 11.62 2.33 6.20
C PRO A 38 11.59 3.85 6.49
N GLU A 39 10.46 4.36 6.99
CA GLU A 39 10.24 5.79 7.26
C GLU A 39 10.82 6.21 8.62
N CYS A 40 10.36 5.58 9.71
CA CYS A 40 10.71 6.00 11.06
C CYS A 40 11.74 5.11 11.77
N ARG A 41 12.17 4.01 11.14
CA ARG A 41 13.11 3.01 11.69
C ARG A 41 12.64 2.27 12.94
N ALA A 42 11.37 2.43 13.34
CA ALA A 42 10.77 1.65 14.42
C ALA A 42 10.75 0.16 14.06
N GLU A 43 11.02 -0.68 15.04
CA GLU A 43 11.04 -2.14 14.90
C GLU A 43 9.71 -2.72 15.37
N HIS A 44 9.16 -3.64 14.57
CA HIS A 44 7.88 -4.28 14.82
C HIS A 44 8.03 -5.80 14.69
N PRO A 45 7.57 -6.58 15.67
CA PRO A 45 7.54 -8.03 15.55
C PRO A 45 6.61 -8.43 14.41
N VAL A 46 7.08 -9.36 13.58
CA VAL A 46 6.32 -9.88 12.44
C VAL A 46 5.29 -10.88 12.96
N PRO A 47 4.01 -10.79 12.56
CA PRO A 47 3.00 -11.77 12.93
C PRO A 47 3.40 -13.20 12.54
N TYR A 48 2.81 -14.20 13.22
CA TYR A 48 3.12 -15.62 12.97
C TYR A 48 2.99 -16.01 11.48
N GLU A 49 1.96 -15.50 10.81
CA GLU A 49 1.69 -15.74 9.39
C GLU A 49 2.45 -14.80 8.42
N GLY A 50 3.40 -14.01 8.92
CA GLY A 50 4.20 -13.08 8.11
C GLY A 50 3.57 -11.70 7.95
N VAL A 51 4.21 -10.87 7.12
CA VAL A 51 3.86 -9.45 6.92
C VAL A 51 2.46 -9.26 6.30
N LYS A 52 1.92 -10.27 5.63
CA LYS A 52 0.53 -10.27 5.11
C LYS A 52 -0.51 -10.04 6.20
N ASN A 53 -0.18 -10.38 7.45
CA ASN A 53 -1.09 -10.29 8.58
C ASN A 53 -0.99 -8.96 9.34
N PHE A 54 -0.21 -7.99 8.85
CA PHE A 54 -0.39 -6.60 9.25
C PHE A 54 -1.77 -6.08 8.76
N GLN A 55 -2.33 -5.12 9.49
CA GLN A 55 -3.64 -4.57 9.19
C GLN A 55 -3.64 -3.91 7.81
N SER A 56 -4.66 -4.17 6.99
CA SER A 56 -4.80 -3.47 5.70
C SER A 56 -5.30 -2.04 5.92
N ASN A 57 -4.72 -1.06 5.23
CA ASN A 57 -5.16 0.34 5.28
C ASN A 57 -6.32 0.57 4.29
N TYR A 58 -7.55 0.23 4.71
CA TYR A 58 -8.75 0.38 3.88
C TYR A 58 -9.08 1.83 3.52
N THR A 59 -8.70 2.79 4.37
CA THR A 59 -8.87 4.22 4.10
C THR A 59 -8.03 4.65 2.90
N LEU A 60 -6.76 4.25 2.86
CA LEU A 60 -5.90 4.51 1.70
C LEU A 60 -6.43 3.81 0.45
N THR A 61 -6.86 2.55 0.55
CA THR A 61 -7.48 1.83 -0.57
C THR A 61 -8.69 2.57 -1.13
N GLY A 62 -9.58 3.07 -0.28
CA GLY A 62 -10.76 3.83 -0.72
C GLY A 62 -10.39 5.16 -1.40
N PHE A 63 -9.39 5.88 -0.88
CA PHE A 63 -8.91 7.10 -1.53
C PHE A 63 -8.28 6.83 -2.89
N LEU A 64 -7.52 5.74 -3.03
CA LEU A 64 -6.94 5.34 -4.31
C LEU A 64 -8.00 4.93 -5.33
N ASP A 65 -9.04 4.20 -4.91
CA ASP A 65 -10.16 3.81 -5.77
C ASP A 65 -10.92 5.04 -6.30
N ILE A 66 -11.25 6.00 -5.43
CA ILE A 66 -11.87 7.26 -5.83
C ILE A 66 -10.97 8.04 -6.80
N HIS A 67 -9.67 8.08 -6.55
CA HIS A 67 -8.73 8.79 -7.43
C HIS A 67 -8.64 8.12 -8.81
N LEU A 68 -8.62 6.79 -8.87
CA LEU A 68 -8.61 6.02 -10.11
C LEU A 68 -9.89 6.24 -10.92
N GLN A 69 -11.05 6.18 -10.25
CA GLN A 69 -12.34 6.46 -10.88
C GLN A 69 -12.42 7.90 -11.41
N ALA A 70 -11.96 8.88 -10.62
CA ALA A 70 -11.92 10.26 -11.06
C ALA A 70 -10.98 10.46 -12.25
N THR A 71 -9.85 9.75 -12.32
CA THR A 71 -8.96 9.82 -13.50
C THR A 71 -9.57 9.19 -14.74
N ASP A 72 -10.33 8.10 -14.61
CA ASP A 72 -11.03 7.46 -15.73
C ASP A 72 -12.20 8.32 -16.22
N ASP A 73 -13.01 8.86 -15.30
CA ASP A 73 -14.09 9.79 -15.62
C ASP A 73 -13.55 11.07 -16.26
N ASN A 74 -12.44 11.61 -15.74
CA ASN A 74 -11.79 12.77 -16.33
C ASN A 74 -11.21 12.45 -17.71
N ALA A 75 -10.60 11.28 -17.91
CA ALA A 75 -10.08 10.87 -19.21
C ALA A 75 -11.21 10.75 -20.24
N ALA A 76 -12.32 10.11 -19.87
CA ALA A 76 -13.51 9.98 -20.72
C ALA A 76 -14.14 11.35 -21.04
N GLN A 77 -14.23 12.25 -20.05
CA GLN A 77 -14.75 13.61 -20.26
C GLN A 77 -13.84 14.46 -21.17
N LEU A 78 -12.52 14.34 -21.01
CA LEU A 78 -11.55 15.01 -21.89
C LEU A 78 -11.63 14.48 -23.33
N GLU A 79 -11.75 13.17 -23.52
CA GLU A 79 -11.92 12.58 -24.85
C GLU A 79 -13.23 13.02 -25.52
N ALA A 80 -14.33 13.13 -24.76
CA ALA A 80 -15.61 13.63 -25.28
C ALA A 80 -15.58 15.12 -25.64
N TYR A 81 -14.72 15.92 -25.01
CA TYR A 81 -14.58 17.36 -25.31
C TYR A 81 -13.71 17.65 -26.54
N ILE A 82 -12.83 16.71 -26.93
CA ILE A 82 -11.85 16.90 -28.01
C ILE A 82 -12.42 16.51 -29.40
N GLN A 83 -13.62 15.93 -29.48
CA GLN A 83 -14.34 15.60 -30.73
C GLN A 83 -15.49 16.57 -31.02
#